data_AF-A0A8B6GX16-F1
#
_entry.id   AF-A0A8B6GX16-F1
#
_cell.length_a   1.000
_cell.length_b   1.000
_cell.length_c   1.000
_cell.angle_alpha   90.00
_cell.angle_beta   90.00
_cell.angle_gamma   90.00
#
_symmetry.space_group_name_H-M   'P 1'
#
loop_
_entity.id
_entity.type
_entity.pdbx_description
1 polymer ?
#
loop_
_entity_poly.entity_id
_entity_poly.type
_entity_poly.pdbx_seq_one_letter_code
_entity_poly.pdbx_strand_id
1 'polypeptide(L)'
;MLAMPHKNTLPLIILLHNFLVSLSQSIGSPPEIITIGGVLSSKIAQNEFEKSVNNLNLLNGRINLHFNSTSIIMDPNPIQSAIKLCDNVVSQGVQVMVVSHPPGGDSQPPISVSYTCGFYQIPVIGISARDSAFSDKNVHPTFLRTVPPYFHQADVWLELLKHYGWKKVIFIHSMDEEGRMILSRFQALAEKEDISVEETIKYEAGDNSFESLLTAIPSFESRVILLSATKEDAENIFEEASKRSLLGEGYVWIVSEQAMKATNVPIGALGLELFNATAENVHIKDAVTIIGKTIRSLFKNDNLTTVSDVSNSCKNRKSSGETSGKIIYRGLLKERLDNAITGQITFNNDGDRLNPIYYFKNRQPMGIVPVGYFGNKEAMVPALDISDNITWPGNINTKPKGLNIVTHLEVVTLEAKPFVHTRLRSEGGPCGTDEDKFELPCNHVNMSTSKFEVQEGHKG
;
A
#
# COMPACT_ATOMS: atom_id res chain seq x y z
N MET A 1 -35.39 93.11 -16.31
CA MET A 1 -34.83 92.10 -17.21
C MET A 1 -33.70 91.40 -16.47
N LEU A 2 -33.99 90.30 -15.77
CA LEU A 2 -33.02 89.51 -15.02
C LEU A 2 -32.48 88.42 -15.97
N ALA A 3 -31.17 88.43 -16.25
CA ALA A 3 -30.49 87.37 -17.00
C ALA A 3 -29.45 86.73 -16.08
N MET A 4 -29.63 85.44 -15.80
CA MET A 4 -28.68 84.58 -15.07
C MET A 4 -27.50 84.18 -15.98
N PRO A 5 -26.30 83.93 -15.44
CA PRO A 5 -25.20 83.34 -16.19
C PRO A 5 -25.31 81.81 -16.18
N HIS A 6 -25.20 81.20 -17.36
CA HIS A 6 -25.19 79.76 -17.55
C HIS A 6 -23.82 79.34 -18.10
N LYS A 7 -23.30 78.23 -17.55
CA LYS A 7 -22.35 77.27 -18.12
C LYS A 7 -20.87 77.45 -17.77
N ASN A 8 -20.46 76.73 -16.73
CA ASN A 8 -19.11 76.15 -16.58
C ASN A 8 -19.20 74.74 -15.94
N THR A 9 -20.16 73.91 -16.39
CA THR A 9 -20.40 72.56 -15.83
C THR A 9 -19.83 71.42 -16.67
N LEU A 10 -19.36 71.68 -17.91
CA LEU A 10 -18.86 70.64 -18.80
C LEU A 10 -17.51 70.00 -18.40
N PRO A 11 -16.48 70.74 -17.92
CA PRO A 11 -15.20 70.11 -17.59
C PRO A 11 -15.25 69.34 -16.26
N LEU A 12 -16.14 69.72 -15.35
CA LEU A 12 -16.31 69.05 -14.05
C LEU A 12 -16.97 67.66 -14.21
N ILE A 13 -17.91 67.51 -15.14
CA ILE A 13 -18.60 66.24 -15.41
C ILE A 13 -17.66 65.24 -16.09
N ILE A 14 -16.78 65.68 -16.99
CA ILE A 14 -15.79 64.81 -17.65
C ILE A 14 -14.69 64.39 -16.68
N LEU A 15 -14.24 65.28 -15.79
CA LEU A 15 -13.32 64.93 -14.71
C LEU A 15 -13.97 63.94 -13.71
N LEU A 16 -15.23 64.14 -13.32
CA LEU A 16 -15.96 63.20 -12.47
C LEU A 16 -16.23 61.85 -13.15
N HIS A 17 -16.52 61.81 -14.45
CA HIS A 17 -16.66 60.55 -15.19
C HIS A 17 -15.32 59.82 -15.32
N ASN A 18 -14.23 60.51 -15.63
CA ASN A 18 -12.91 59.88 -15.67
C ASN A 18 -12.44 59.45 -14.28
N PHE A 19 -12.80 60.17 -13.20
CA PHE A 19 -12.51 59.79 -11.81
C PHE A 19 -13.35 58.58 -11.38
N LEU A 20 -14.64 58.51 -11.76
CA LEU A 20 -15.50 57.35 -11.49
C LEU A 20 -15.11 56.12 -12.32
N VAL A 21 -14.63 56.30 -13.56
CA VAL A 21 -14.11 55.22 -14.42
C VAL A 21 -12.73 54.72 -13.94
N SER A 22 -11.93 55.56 -13.30
CA SER A 22 -10.67 55.14 -12.67
C SER A 22 -10.87 54.57 -11.26
N LEU A 23 -11.93 54.96 -10.54
CA LEU A 23 -12.36 54.28 -9.31
C LEU A 23 -13.04 52.93 -9.58
N SER A 24 -13.71 52.75 -10.72
CA SER A 24 -14.31 51.45 -11.07
C SER A 24 -13.30 50.40 -11.56
N GLN A 25 -12.06 50.80 -11.84
CA GLN A 25 -10.96 49.90 -12.20
C GLN A 25 -10.10 49.42 -11.01
N SER A 26 -10.42 49.80 -9.77
CA SER A 26 -9.67 49.35 -8.59
C SER A 26 -10.42 48.38 -7.66
N ILE A 27 -11.57 47.84 -8.07
CA ILE A 27 -12.20 46.72 -7.38
C ILE A 27 -11.61 45.45 -8.00
N GLY A 28 -10.56 44.91 -7.39
CA GLY A 28 -10.07 43.57 -7.73
C GLY A 28 -11.22 42.57 -7.69
N SER A 29 -11.22 41.57 -8.57
CA SER A 29 -12.20 40.49 -8.54
C SER A 29 -12.28 39.88 -7.13
N PRO A 30 -13.46 39.43 -6.66
CA PRO A 30 -13.55 38.73 -5.38
C PRO A 30 -12.63 37.49 -5.40
N PRO A 31 -12.01 37.13 -4.25
CA PRO A 31 -11.15 35.96 -4.19
C PRO A 31 -11.91 34.71 -4.56
N GLU A 32 -11.30 33.88 -5.39
CA GLU A 32 -11.85 32.56 -5.71
C GLU A 32 -11.77 31.69 -4.46
N ILE A 33 -12.88 31.07 -4.06
CA ILE A 33 -12.98 30.28 -2.84
C ILE A 33 -12.90 28.80 -3.19
N ILE A 34 -11.96 28.08 -2.58
CA ILE A 34 -11.85 26.63 -2.65
C ILE A 34 -12.20 26.04 -1.28
N THR A 35 -13.16 25.12 -1.25
CA THR A 35 -13.57 24.44 -0.03
C THR A 35 -12.97 23.02 0.01
N ILE A 36 -12.12 22.77 1.01
CA ILE A 36 -11.55 21.44 1.28
C ILE A 36 -12.46 20.73 2.28
N GLY A 37 -12.90 19.53 1.92
CA GLY A 37 -13.71 18.67 2.78
C GLY A 37 -12.86 17.75 3.64
N GLY A 38 -13.33 17.45 4.85
CA GLY A 38 -12.70 16.49 5.75
C GLY A 38 -13.70 15.46 6.29
N VAL A 39 -13.36 14.18 6.24
CA VAL A 39 -14.08 13.11 6.96
C VAL A 39 -13.08 12.40 7.86
N LEU A 40 -13.15 12.66 9.18
CA LEU A 40 -12.03 12.45 10.10
C LEU A 40 -12.42 11.57 11.30
N SER A 41 -11.43 11.05 12.02
CA SER A 41 -11.65 10.08 13.11
C SER A 41 -12.27 10.70 14.37
N SER A 42 -12.03 11.99 14.61
CA SER A 42 -12.29 12.62 15.91
C SER A 42 -12.38 14.14 15.80
N LYS A 43 -12.86 14.78 16.88
CA LYS A 43 -12.90 16.25 16.96
C LYS A 43 -11.49 16.87 16.99
N ILE A 44 -10.51 16.15 17.56
CA ILE A 44 -9.11 16.58 17.57
C ILE A 44 -8.58 16.64 16.13
N ALA A 45 -8.84 15.59 15.33
CA ALA A 45 -8.48 15.55 13.93
C ALA A 45 -9.16 16.67 13.13
N GLN A 46 -10.45 16.94 13.36
CA GLN A 46 -11.17 18.06 12.73
C GLN A 46 -10.52 19.42 13.02
N ASN A 47 -10.16 19.67 14.28
CA ASN A 47 -9.53 20.94 14.67
C ASN A 47 -8.15 21.11 14.02
N GLU A 48 -7.36 20.02 13.91
CA GLU A 48 -6.08 20.06 13.20
C GLU A 48 -6.26 20.28 11.69
N PHE A 49 -7.29 19.68 11.09
CA PHE A 49 -7.64 19.88 9.69
C PHE A 49 -8.03 21.33 9.40
N GLU A 50 -8.95 21.90 10.18
CA GLU A 50 -9.36 23.31 10.06
C GLU A 50 -8.16 24.25 10.22
N LYS A 51 -7.32 24.01 11.23
CA LYS A 51 -6.09 24.77 11.44
C LYS A 51 -5.13 24.65 10.24
N SER A 52 -4.95 23.45 9.71
CA SER A 52 -4.08 23.20 8.56
C SER A 52 -4.57 23.91 7.30
N VAL A 53 -5.89 23.92 7.05
CA VAL A 53 -6.49 24.63 5.91
C VAL A 53 -6.35 26.15 6.09
N ASN A 54 -6.63 26.67 7.30
CA ASN A 54 -6.44 28.09 7.61
C ASN A 54 -4.99 28.56 7.40
N ASN A 55 -4.01 27.70 7.73
CA ASN A 55 -2.59 28.01 7.50
C ASN A 55 -2.25 28.13 6.00
N LEU A 56 -3.01 27.50 5.09
CA LEU A 56 -2.82 27.72 3.66
C LEU A 56 -3.07 29.18 3.27
N ASN A 57 -4.02 29.86 3.91
CA ASN A 57 -4.34 31.25 3.58
C ASN A 57 -3.21 32.22 3.94
N LEU A 58 -2.35 31.88 4.89
CA LEU A 58 -1.18 32.68 5.26
C LEU A 58 -0.12 32.77 4.14
N LEU A 59 -0.15 31.82 3.20
CA LEU A 59 0.85 31.69 2.13
C LEU A 59 0.36 32.22 0.77
N ASN A 60 -0.84 32.82 0.70
CA ASN A 60 -1.48 33.12 -0.58
C ASN A 60 -0.96 34.37 -1.32
N GLY A 61 -0.09 35.18 -0.71
CA GLY A 61 0.64 36.25 -1.40
C GLY A 61 -0.26 37.14 -2.28
N ARG A 62 0.09 37.31 -3.57
CA ARG A 62 -0.66 38.08 -4.58
C ARG A 62 -1.73 37.27 -5.33
N ILE A 63 -1.97 36.01 -4.98
CA ILE A 63 -2.95 35.17 -5.67
C ILE A 63 -4.31 35.42 -5.02
N ASN A 64 -5.31 35.75 -5.83
CA ASN A 64 -6.67 36.02 -5.38
C ASN A 64 -7.44 34.72 -5.07
N LEU A 65 -6.93 33.96 -4.11
CA LEU A 65 -7.39 32.61 -3.75
C LEU A 65 -7.60 32.54 -2.24
N HIS A 66 -8.70 31.92 -1.81
CA HIS A 66 -9.00 31.66 -0.42
C HIS A 66 -9.41 30.20 -0.21
N PHE A 67 -8.85 29.55 0.80
CA PHE A 67 -9.19 28.19 1.18
C PHE A 67 -10.15 28.21 2.37
N ASN A 68 -11.30 27.56 2.21
CA ASN A 68 -12.26 27.28 3.25
C ASN A 68 -12.21 25.78 3.62
N SER A 69 -12.67 25.43 4.81
CA SER A 69 -12.74 24.05 5.27
C SER A 69 -14.13 23.69 5.79
N THR A 70 -14.56 22.46 5.50
CA THR A 70 -15.73 21.86 6.13
C THR A 70 -15.44 20.41 6.47
N SER A 71 -15.91 19.92 7.61
CA SER A 71 -15.62 18.53 8.00
C SER A 71 -16.68 17.89 8.87
N ILE A 72 -16.72 16.56 8.82
CA ILE A 72 -17.52 15.70 9.70
C ILE A 72 -16.65 14.63 10.36
N ILE A 73 -17.13 14.06 11.45
CA ILE A 73 -16.57 12.83 12.01
C ILE A 73 -17.17 11.67 11.23
N MET A 74 -16.33 10.72 10.83
CA MET A 74 -16.78 9.53 10.13
C MET A 74 -17.73 8.71 11.01
N ASP A 75 -18.84 8.26 10.41
CA ASP A 75 -19.75 7.34 11.09
C ASP A 75 -19.26 5.90 10.90
N PRO A 76 -19.18 5.07 11.96
CA PRO A 76 -18.85 3.65 11.83
C PRO A 76 -19.81 2.87 10.91
N ASN A 77 -21.05 3.36 10.73
CA ASN A 77 -21.97 2.81 9.75
C ASN A 77 -21.72 3.46 8.37
N PRO A 78 -21.30 2.69 7.33
CA PRO A 78 -20.97 3.25 6.03
C PRO A 78 -22.13 3.99 5.34
N ILE A 79 -23.38 3.56 5.57
CA ILE A 79 -24.57 4.20 5.01
C ILE A 79 -24.78 5.58 5.64
N GLN A 80 -24.70 5.66 6.97
CA GLN A 80 -24.82 6.93 7.69
C GLN A 80 -23.67 7.88 7.34
N SER A 81 -22.46 7.35 7.16
CA SER A 81 -21.31 8.12 6.73
C SER A 81 -21.54 8.75 5.35
N ALA A 82 -22.07 8.00 4.38
CA ALA A 82 -22.37 8.51 3.05
C ALA A 82 -23.46 9.61 3.09
N ILE A 83 -24.52 9.42 3.86
CA ILE A 83 -25.61 10.40 4.03
C ILE A 83 -25.06 11.70 4.64
N LYS A 84 -24.35 11.60 5.78
CA LYS A 84 -23.77 12.76 6.47
C LYS A 84 -22.75 13.50 5.60
N LEU A 85 -21.94 12.77 4.83
CA LEU A 85 -21.00 13.35 3.87
C LEU A 85 -21.76 14.17 2.81
N CYS A 86 -22.81 13.60 2.24
CA CYS A 86 -23.62 14.28 1.24
C CYS A 86 -24.29 15.55 1.77
N ASP A 87 -24.96 15.45 2.92
CA ASP A 87 -25.79 16.52 3.46
C ASP A 87 -24.98 17.66 4.05
N ASN A 88 -23.82 17.37 4.66
CA ASN A 88 -23.07 18.36 5.43
C ASN A 88 -21.78 18.83 4.75
N VAL A 89 -21.20 18.04 3.84
CA VAL A 89 -19.87 18.32 3.26
C VAL A 89 -19.99 18.60 1.77
N VAL A 90 -20.52 17.65 0.99
CA VAL A 90 -20.66 17.81 -0.47
C VAL A 90 -21.60 18.97 -0.82
N SER A 91 -22.68 19.15 -0.07
CA SER A 91 -23.62 20.27 -0.23
C SER A 91 -22.99 21.66 -0.10
N GLN A 92 -21.83 21.77 0.57
CA GLN A 92 -21.09 23.02 0.74
C GLN A 92 -20.14 23.32 -0.44
N GLY A 93 -20.17 22.49 -1.48
CA GLY A 93 -19.38 22.68 -2.67
C GLY A 93 -17.90 22.39 -2.46
N VAL A 94 -17.59 21.20 -1.93
CA VAL A 94 -16.22 20.72 -1.76
C VAL A 94 -15.61 20.28 -3.09
N GLN A 95 -14.36 20.70 -3.34
CA GLN A 95 -13.60 20.33 -4.55
C GLN A 95 -12.61 19.19 -4.33
N VAL A 96 -12.18 18.97 -3.09
CA VAL A 96 -11.20 17.93 -2.73
C VAL A 96 -11.43 17.50 -1.28
N MET A 97 -11.27 16.20 -1.02
CA MET A 97 -11.55 15.58 0.28
C MET A 97 -10.27 15.05 0.92
N VAL A 98 -10.13 15.21 2.23
CA VAL A 98 -9.20 14.44 3.08
C VAL A 98 -10.02 13.46 3.90
N VAL A 99 -9.66 12.18 3.88
CA VAL A 99 -10.41 11.13 4.58
C VAL A 99 -9.53 10.23 5.45
N SER A 100 -9.99 10.00 6.68
CA SER A 100 -9.38 9.12 7.67
C SER A 100 -10.26 7.90 7.95
N HIS A 101 -9.91 7.14 8.98
CA HIS A 101 -10.67 6.00 9.51
C HIS A 101 -11.78 6.46 10.47
N PRO A 102 -12.79 5.61 10.78
CA PRO A 102 -13.81 5.92 11.76
C PRO A 102 -13.27 5.95 13.20
N PRO A 103 -14.04 6.52 14.15
CA PRO A 103 -13.73 6.38 15.57
C PRO A 103 -13.64 4.91 15.96
N GLY A 104 -12.64 4.54 16.77
CA GLY A 104 -12.48 3.18 17.30
C GLY A 104 -11.39 2.34 16.63
N GLY A 105 -10.80 2.80 15.52
CA GLY A 105 -9.61 2.18 14.94
C GLY A 105 -9.52 2.30 13.42
N ASP A 106 -8.44 1.76 12.88
CA ASP A 106 -8.10 1.69 11.45
C ASP A 106 -8.64 0.44 10.75
N SER A 107 -9.37 -0.42 11.46
CA SER A 107 -9.93 -1.67 10.93
C SER A 107 -11.06 -1.51 9.92
N GLN A 108 -11.62 -0.30 9.79
CA GLN A 108 -12.69 0.00 8.85
C GLN A 108 -12.24 1.03 7.82
N PRO A 109 -12.01 0.61 6.57
CA PRO A 109 -11.59 1.52 5.52
C PRO A 109 -12.69 2.50 5.10
N PRO A 110 -12.32 3.70 4.59
CA PRO A 110 -13.26 4.77 4.22
C PRO A 110 -13.96 4.55 2.87
N ILE A 111 -14.47 3.33 2.62
CA ILE A 111 -15.01 2.89 1.33
C ILE A 111 -16.21 3.73 0.89
N SER A 112 -17.15 4.03 1.79
CA SER A 112 -18.35 4.82 1.49
C SER A 112 -18.03 6.23 1.01
N VAL A 113 -17.01 6.86 1.60
CA VAL A 113 -16.53 8.19 1.19
C VAL A 113 -15.93 8.12 -0.21
N SER A 114 -15.10 7.12 -0.48
CA SER A 114 -14.49 6.93 -1.80
C SER A 114 -15.54 6.77 -2.91
N TYR A 115 -16.56 5.91 -2.70
CA TYR A 115 -17.65 5.75 -3.67
C TYR A 115 -18.47 7.03 -3.87
N THR A 116 -18.84 7.70 -2.78
CA THR A 116 -19.64 8.93 -2.84
C THR A 116 -18.89 10.01 -3.60
N CYS A 117 -17.63 10.26 -3.26
CA CYS A 117 -16.78 11.24 -3.95
C CYS A 117 -16.49 10.84 -5.39
N GLY A 118 -16.27 9.56 -5.68
CA GLY A 118 -16.06 9.03 -7.03
C GLY A 118 -17.25 9.32 -7.96
N PHE A 119 -18.49 9.19 -7.47
CA PHE A 119 -19.69 9.52 -8.23
C PHE A 119 -19.72 11.00 -8.66
N TYR A 120 -19.28 11.90 -7.78
CA TYR A 120 -19.18 13.35 -8.06
C TYR A 120 -17.85 13.80 -8.66
N GLN A 121 -16.93 12.87 -8.95
CA GLN A 121 -15.59 13.16 -9.46
C GLN A 121 -14.77 14.07 -8.53
N ILE A 122 -15.00 13.97 -7.22
CA ILE A 122 -14.25 14.69 -6.19
C ILE A 122 -12.99 13.87 -5.84
N PRO A 123 -11.77 14.41 -6.01
CA PRO A 123 -10.54 13.78 -5.55
C PRO A 123 -10.55 13.58 -4.04
N VAL A 124 -10.10 12.42 -3.60
CA VAL A 124 -10.01 12.03 -2.20
C VAL A 124 -8.58 11.68 -1.87
N ILE A 125 -8.04 12.23 -0.78
CA ILE A 125 -6.75 11.83 -0.22
C ILE A 125 -7.02 11.05 1.09
N GLY A 126 -6.82 9.74 1.03
CA GLY A 126 -6.84 8.85 2.20
C GLY A 126 -5.58 9.00 3.03
N ILE A 127 -5.74 9.29 4.32
CA ILE A 127 -4.60 9.46 5.25
C ILE A 127 -4.34 8.24 6.14
N SER A 128 -5.22 7.25 6.10
CA SER A 128 -5.12 6.01 6.91
C SER A 128 -5.40 4.73 6.13
N ALA A 129 -5.93 4.81 4.90
CA ALA A 129 -6.38 3.66 4.13
C ALA A 129 -5.22 2.94 3.41
N ARG A 130 -4.83 1.78 3.92
CA ARG A 130 -3.68 1.01 3.40
C ARG A 130 -4.05 -0.25 2.62
N ASP A 131 -5.35 -0.52 2.47
CA ASP A 131 -5.85 -1.68 1.72
C ASP A 131 -5.58 -1.54 0.20
N SER A 132 -5.16 -2.62 -0.45
CA SER A 132 -4.92 -2.76 -1.89
C SER A 132 -6.15 -2.41 -2.72
N ALA A 133 -7.36 -2.65 -2.21
CA ALA A 133 -8.60 -2.39 -2.92
C ALA A 133 -8.67 -0.94 -3.43
N PHE A 134 -8.14 0.04 -2.67
CA PHE A 134 -8.13 1.46 -3.07
C PHE A 134 -7.20 1.80 -4.26
N SER A 135 -6.31 0.87 -4.65
CA SER A 135 -5.47 1.01 -5.83
C SER A 135 -6.24 0.72 -7.12
N ASP A 136 -7.38 0.01 -7.08
CA ASP A 136 -8.17 -0.24 -8.30
C ASP A 136 -8.91 1.03 -8.74
N LYS A 137 -8.44 1.67 -9.82
CA LYS A 137 -9.03 2.89 -10.38
C LYS A 137 -10.38 2.65 -11.08
N ASN A 138 -10.77 1.42 -11.36
CA ASN A 138 -12.11 1.11 -11.86
C ASN A 138 -13.16 1.23 -10.74
N VAL A 139 -12.77 0.90 -9.50
CA VAL A 139 -13.62 0.96 -8.31
C VAL A 139 -13.50 2.32 -7.61
N HIS A 140 -12.27 2.83 -7.49
CA HIS A 140 -11.93 4.05 -6.76
C HIS A 140 -11.22 5.08 -7.66
N PRO A 141 -11.93 5.66 -8.65
CA PRO A 141 -11.34 6.46 -9.74
C PRO A 141 -10.71 7.79 -9.31
N THR A 142 -11.09 8.32 -8.14
CA THR A 142 -10.63 9.62 -7.65
C THR A 142 -9.80 9.52 -6.38
N PHE A 143 -9.47 8.31 -5.95
CA PHE A 143 -8.79 8.07 -4.67
C PHE A 143 -7.27 8.12 -4.84
N LEU A 144 -6.63 8.92 -3.98
CA LEU A 144 -5.20 8.94 -3.72
C LEU A 144 -4.97 8.72 -2.22
N ARG A 145 -3.73 8.44 -1.79
CA ARG A 145 -3.43 8.28 -0.35
C ARG A 145 -2.01 8.65 0.03
N THR A 146 -1.84 9.28 1.19
CA THR A 146 -0.53 9.65 1.75
C THR A 146 0.11 8.54 2.57
N VAL A 147 -0.57 7.39 2.71
CA VAL A 147 -0.01 6.16 3.27
C VAL A 147 0.14 5.15 2.14
N PRO A 148 1.28 4.45 2.00
CA PRO A 148 1.43 3.43 0.97
C PRO A 148 0.54 2.21 1.29
N PRO A 149 0.05 1.48 0.28
CA PRO A 149 -0.61 0.21 0.50
C PRO A 149 0.31 -0.79 1.22
N TYR A 150 -0.31 -1.78 1.86
CA TYR A 150 0.45 -2.86 2.49
C TYR A 150 1.28 -3.68 1.49
N PHE A 151 0.80 -3.86 0.25
CA PHE A 151 1.55 -4.61 -0.75
C PHE A 151 2.87 -3.94 -1.17
N HIS A 152 3.05 -2.62 -0.96
CA HIS A 152 4.35 -1.94 -1.18
C HIS A 152 5.45 -2.40 -0.22
N GLN A 153 5.11 -3.12 0.87
CA GLN A 153 6.11 -3.75 1.75
C GLN A 153 7.00 -4.76 1.00
N ALA A 154 6.51 -5.33 -0.12
CA ALA A 154 7.30 -6.19 -0.98
C ALA A 154 8.60 -5.54 -1.49
N ASP A 155 8.60 -4.21 -1.72
CA ASP A 155 9.79 -3.46 -2.13
C ASP A 155 10.88 -3.54 -1.05
N VAL A 156 10.45 -3.39 0.21
CA VAL A 156 11.34 -3.38 1.37
C VAL A 156 11.88 -4.79 1.63
N TRP A 157 11.02 -5.80 1.50
CA TRP A 157 11.45 -7.20 1.61
C TRP A 157 12.48 -7.56 0.56
N LEU A 158 12.28 -7.16 -0.71
CA LEU A 158 13.24 -7.42 -1.77
C LEU A 158 14.62 -6.82 -1.45
N GLU A 159 14.67 -5.55 -1.05
CA GLU A 159 15.94 -4.88 -0.73
C GLU A 159 16.63 -5.50 0.50
N LEU A 160 15.85 -5.95 1.48
CA LEU A 160 16.37 -6.71 2.62
C LEU A 160 16.99 -8.05 2.20
N LEU A 161 16.31 -8.80 1.32
CA LEU A 161 16.83 -10.07 0.79
C LEU A 161 18.12 -9.86 -0.02
N LYS A 162 18.18 -8.79 -0.83
CA LYS A 162 19.37 -8.39 -1.59
C LYS A 162 20.55 -8.07 -0.67
N HIS A 163 20.32 -7.26 0.36
CA HIS A 163 21.34 -6.92 1.35
C HIS A 163 21.93 -8.15 2.03
N TYR A 164 21.08 -9.12 2.39
CA TYR A 164 21.51 -10.37 2.98
C TYR A 164 21.84 -11.47 1.95
N GLY A 165 21.77 -11.22 0.65
CA GLY A 165 22.09 -12.22 -0.37
C GLY A 165 21.26 -13.51 -0.28
N TRP A 166 20.04 -13.46 0.26
CA TRP A 166 19.13 -14.61 0.24
C TRP A 166 18.40 -14.65 -1.10
N LYS A 167 18.55 -15.77 -1.81
CA LYS A 167 18.05 -15.93 -3.19
C LYS A 167 16.80 -16.79 -3.32
N LYS A 168 16.43 -17.50 -2.26
CA LYS A 168 15.28 -18.41 -2.25
C LYS A 168 14.44 -18.16 -1.00
N VAL A 169 13.12 -18.09 -1.16
CA VAL A 169 12.17 -17.79 -0.07
C VAL A 169 10.93 -18.68 -0.14
N ILE A 170 10.30 -18.90 1.00
CA ILE A 170 8.93 -19.44 1.12
C ILE A 170 8.02 -18.25 1.39
N PHE A 171 6.92 -18.12 0.65
CA PHE A 171 5.99 -17.00 0.80
C PHE A 171 4.66 -17.48 1.38
N ILE A 172 4.26 -16.95 2.53
CA ILE A 172 3.00 -17.27 3.20
C ILE A 172 2.09 -16.04 3.15
N HIS A 173 0.90 -16.19 2.60
CA HIS A 173 -0.06 -15.09 2.48
C HIS A 173 -1.52 -15.54 2.54
N SER A 174 -2.42 -14.61 2.85
CA SER A 174 -3.86 -14.81 2.83
C SER A 174 -4.38 -15.07 1.41
N MET A 175 -5.44 -15.87 1.27
CA MET A 175 -6.07 -16.16 -0.02
C MET A 175 -6.83 -14.96 -0.63
N ASP A 176 -7.01 -13.89 0.13
CA ASP A 176 -7.72 -12.67 -0.26
C ASP A 176 -6.95 -11.80 -1.27
N GLU A 177 -7.51 -10.64 -1.59
CA GLU A 177 -6.91 -9.69 -2.53
C GLU A 177 -5.57 -9.16 -2.04
N GLU A 178 -5.43 -8.86 -0.75
CA GLU A 178 -4.20 -8.33 -0.17
C GLU A 178 -3.03 -9.27 -0.36
N GLY A 179 -3.23 -10.54 0.00
CA GLY A 179 -2.21 -11.56 -0.14
C GLY A 179 -1.78 -11.77 -1.60
N ARG A 180 -2.73 -11.73 -2.53
CA ARG A 180 -2.43 -11.80 -3.98
C ARG A 180 -1.65 -10.58 -4.47
N MET A 181 -2.00 -9.38 -4.00
CA MET A 181 -1.35 -8.13 -4.42
C MET A 181 0.10 -8.05 -3.95
N ILE A 182 0.38 -8.41 -2.69
CA ILE A 182 1.76 -8.42 -2.18
C ILE A 182 2.61 -9.51 -2.83
N LEU A 183 2.07 -10.72 -3.05
CA LEU A 183 2.78 -11.78 -3.78
C LEU A 183 3.10 -11.35 -5.21
N SER A 184 2.10 -10.85 -5.94
CA SER A 184 2.26 -10.43 -7.35
C SER A 184 3.33 -9.35 -7.48
N ARG A 185 3.29 -8.33 -6.61
CA ARG A 185 4.32 -7.28 -6.58
C ARG A 185 5.70 -7.87 -6.25
N PHE A 186 5.80 -8.72 -5.24
CA PHE A 186 7.06 -9.35 -4.85
C PHE A 186 7.65 -10.18 -6.01
N GLN A 187 6.86 -11.03 -6.65
CA GLN A 187 7.32 -11.86 -7.78
C GLN A 187 7.82 -11.01 -8.95
N ALA A 188 7.09 -9.94 -9.33
CA ALA A 188 7.49 -9.03 -10.40
C ALA A 188 8.80 -8.28 -10.13
N LEU A 189 9.15 -8.09 -8.86
CA LEU A 189 10.40 -7.49 -8.43
C LEU A 189 11.52 -8.53 -8.33
N ALA A 190 11.22 -9.68 -7.73
CA ALA A 190 12.16 -10.77 -7.50
C ALA A 190 12.70 -11.38 -8.80
N GLU A 191 11.87 -11.44 -9.85
CA GLU A 191 12.26 -11.88 -11.20
C GLU A 191 13.44 -11.06 -11.77
N LYS A 192 13.56 -9.77 -11.40
CA LYS A 192 14.63 -8.88 -11.87
C LYS A 192 15.93 -9.03 -11.09
N GLU A 193 15.90 -9.66 -9.93
CA GLU A 193 16.98 -9.66 -8.93
C GLU A 193 17.53 -11.08 -8.65
N ASP A 194 17.15 -12.06 -9.48
CA ASP A 194 17.51 -13.48 -9.32
C ASP A 194 17.13 -14.02 -7.93
N ILE A 195 15.94 -13.63 -7.45
CA ILE A 195 15.35 -14.14 -6.22
C ILE A 195 14.12 -14.95 -6.61
N SER A 196 14.05 -16.22 -6.17
CA SER A 196 12.96 -17.14 -6.50
C SER A 196 12.09 -17.43 -5.28
N VAL A 197 10.77 -17.50 -5.49
CA VAL A 197 9.84 -18.09 -4.52
C VAL A 197 9.84 -19.60 -4.74
N GLU A 198 10.33 -20.36 -3.77
CA GLU A 198 10.35 -21.83 -3.83
C GLU A 198 8.96 -22.41 -3.66
N GLU A 199 8.20 -21.89 -2.69
CA GLU A 199 6.83 -22.31 -2.42
C GLU A 199 5.96 -21.13 -2.01
N THR A 200 4.69 -21.18 -2.43
CA THR A 200 3.66 -20.21 -2.05
C THR A 200 2.57 -20.89 -1.24
N ILE A 201 2.57 -20.65 0.06
CA ILE A 201 1.58 -21.19 1.00
C ILE A 201 0.46 -20.18 1.16
N LYS A 202 -0.76 -20.61 0.83
CA LYS A 202 -1.97 -19.79 0.92
C LYS A 202 -2.83 -20.25 2.07
N TYR A 203 -3.35 -19.31 2.86
CA TYR A 203 -4.24 -19.62 3.97
C TYR A 203 -5.56 -18.84 3.87
N GLU A 204 -6.66 -19.41 4.37
CA GLU A 204 -7.95 -18.73 4.45
C GLU A 204 -8.00 -17.86 5.72
N ALA A 205 -8.31 -16.57 5.56
CA ALA A 205 -8.31 -15.62 6.67
C ALA A 205 -9.39 -15.98 7.70
N GLY A 206 -9.02 -15.99 8.98
CA GLY A 206 -9.91 -16.38 10.08
C GLY A 206 -10.10 -17.89 10.26
N ASP A 207 -9.47 -18.73 9.43
CA ASP A 207 -9.32 -20.16 9.73
C ASP A 207 -8.23 -20.36 10.80
N ASN A 208 -8.36 -21.43 11.59
CA ASN A 208 -7.37 -21.85 12.58
C ASN A 208 -6.58 -23.09 12.13
N SER A 209 -6.93 -23.68 10.98
CA SER A 209 -6.32 -24.90 10.45
C SER A 209 -5.07 -24.62 9.60
N PHE A 210 -3.96 -24.25 10.25
CA PHE A 210 -2.66 -24.02 9.57
C PHE A 210 -1.75 -25.26 9.52
N GLU A 211 -2.19 -26.37 10.11
CA GLU A 211 -1.37 -27.57 10.30
C GLU A 211 -0.86 -28.16 8.98
N SER A 212 -1.75 -28.42 8.02
CA SER A 212 -1.38 -29.03 6.74
C SER A 212 -0.46 -28.11 5.93
N LEU A 213 -0.65 -26.80 6.06
CA LEU A 213 0.12 -25.77 5.36
C LEU A 213 1.58 -25.72 5.84
N LEU A 214 1.81 -25.79 7.15
CA LEU A 214 3.16 -25.66 7.72
C LEU A 214 3.96 -26.97 7.72
N THR A 215 3.30 -28.12 7.56
CA THR A 215 3.94 -29.45 7.61
C THR A 215 4.92 -29.68 6.45
N ALA A 216 4.71 -29.04 5.30
CA ALA A 216 5.63 -29.14 4.15
C ALA A 216 6.88 -28.24 4.29
N ILE A 217 6.88 -27.24 5.17
CA ILE A 217 7.99 -26.26 5.26
C ILE A 217 9.36 -26.93 5.49
N PRO A 218 9.50 -27.93 6.38
CA PRO A 218 10.78 -28.60 6.59
C PRO A 218 11.37 -29.28 5.35
N SER A 219 10.54 -29.71 4.38
CA SER A 219 11.03 -30.40 3.16
C SER A 219 11.61 -29.46 2.11
N PHE A 220 11.34 -28.15 2.20
CA PHE A 220 11.91 -27.16 1.30
C PHE A 220 13.37 -26.84 1.64
N GLU A 221 14.14 -26.43 0.62
CA GLU A 221 15.52 -26.01 0.77
C GLU A 221 15.61 -24.65 1.47
N SER A 222 14.71 -23.73 1.16
CA SER A 222 14.66 -22.42 1.78
C SER A 222 14.30 -22.51 3.26
N ARG A 223 14.96 -21.65 4.04
CA ARG A 223 14.65 -21.39 5.44
C ARG A 223 14.25 -19.94 5.68
N VAL A 224 14.18 -19.13 4.62
CA VAL A 224 13.69 -17.75 4.69
C VAL A 224 12.20 -17.74 4.37
N ILE A 225 11.41 -17.32 5.35
CA ILE A 225 9.95 -17.28 5.29
C ILE A 225 9.50 -15.82 5.29
N LEU A 226 8.77 -15.43 4.24
CA LEU A 226 8.06 -14.16 4.17
C LEU A 226 6.60 -14.39 4.58
N LEU A 227 6.14 -13.72 5.63
CA LEU A 227 4.76 -13.84 6.12
C LEU A 227 4.02 -12.52 5.96
N SER A 228 2.98 -12.53 5.12
CA SER A 228 1.97 -11.47 5.08
C SER A 228 0.69 -11.98 5.72
N ALA A 229 0.38 -11.49 6.91
CA ALA A 229 -0.83 -11.86 7.64
C ALA A 229 -1.42 -10.71 8.45
N THR A 230 -2.70 -10.81 8.78
CA THR A 230 -3.35 -9.95 9.78
C THR A 230 -2.74 -10.21 11.17
N LYS A 231 -3.09 -9.38 12.15
CA LYS A 231 -2.63 -9.61 13.53
C LYS A 231 -3.15 -10.96 14.05
N GLU A 232 -4.45 -11.23 13.92
CA GLU A 232 -5.06 -12.44 14.47
C GLU A 232 -4.53 -13.70 13.77
N ASP A 233 -4.43 -13.70 12.43
CA ASP A 233 -3.93 -14.87 11.69
C ASP A 233 -2.45 -15.15 12.03
N ALA A 234 -1.64 -14.10 12.17
CA ALA A 234 -0.23 -14.25 12.54
C ALA A 234 -0.08 -14.91 13.92
N GLU A 235 -0.95 -14.57 14.88
CA GLU A 235 -0.93 -15.20 16.20
C GLU A 235 -1.13 -16.71 16.11
N ASN A 236 -2.12 -17.15 15.33
CA ASN A 236 -2.39 -18.57 15.11
C ASN A 236 -1.26 -19.26 14.33
N ILE A 237 -0.73 -18.62 13.28
CA ILE A 237 0.38 -19.17 12.47
C ILE A 237 1.63 -19.36 13.32
N PHE A 238 2.00 -18.39 14.17
CA PHE A 238 3.15 -18.52 15.05
C PHE A 238 2.97 -19.61 16.09
N GLU A 239 1.75 -19.80 16.61
CA GLU A 239 1.46 -20.90 17.54
C GLU A 239 1.70 -22.27 16.86
N GLU A 240 1.17 -22.47 15.65
CA GLU A 240 1.33 -23.71 14.90
C GLU A 240 2.78 -23.93 14.41
N ALA A 241 3.48 -22.85 14.06
CA ALA A 241 4.90 -22.89 13.70
C ALA A 241 5.79 -23.30 14.89
N SER A 242 5.43 -22.86 16.10
CA SER A 242 6.12 -23.23 17.35
C SER A 242 6.04 -24.74 17.60
N LYS A 243 4.84 -25.32 17.46
CA LYS A 243 4.59 -26.77 17.61
C LYS A 243 5.43 -27.62 16.66
N ARG A 244 5.88 -27.04 15.54
CA ARG A 244 6.67 -27.70 14.47
C ARG A 244 8.15 -27.29 14.45
N SER A 245 8.62 -26.58 15.47
CA SER A 245 10.02 -26.12 15.56
C SER A 245 10.46 -25.26 14.35
N LEU A 246 9.53 -24.56 13.70
CA LEU A 246 9.83 -23.66 12.58
C LEU A 246 10.33 -22.27 13.04
N LEU A 247 10.25 -22.00 14.34
CA LEU A 247 10.69 -20.75 14.97
C LEU A 247 12.13 -20.83 15.53
N GLY A 248 12.78 -21.97 15.31
CA GLY A 248 14.10 -22.29 15.85
C GLY A 248 15.26 -21.81 14.96
N GLU A 249 16.47 -22.17 15.38
CA GLU A 249 17.70 -21.86 14.66
C GLU A 249 17.67 -22.34 13.20
N GLY A 250 18.27 -21.55 12.31
CA GLY A 250 18.36 -21.85 10.88
C GLY A 250 17.22 -21.24 10.05
N TYR A 251 16.06 -21.00 10.65
CA TYR A 251 14.96 -20.27 10.02
C TYR A 251 15.14 -18.76 10.11
N VAL A 252 14.52 -18.05 9.17
CA VAL A 252 14.41 -16.59 9.15
C VAL A 252 12.96 -16.24 8.89
N TRP A 253 12.36 -15.46 9.79
CA TRP A 253 10.99 -14.96 9.63
C TRP A 253 11.04 -13.46 9.33
N ILE A 254 10.62 -13.09 8.12
CA ILE A 254 10.40 -11.70 7.72
C ILE A 254 8.90 -11.50 7.61
N VAL A 255 8.34 -10.57 8.37
CA VAL A 255 6.89 -10.47 8.58
C VAL A 255 6.36 -9.08 8.19
N SER A 256 5.09 -9.02 7.82
CA SER A 256 4.39 -7.76 7.54
C SER A 256 4.25 -6.90 8.80
N GLU A 257 3.99 -5.61 8.61
CA GLU A 257 3.70 -4.69 9.72
C GLU A 257 2.57 -5.18 10.61
N GLN A 258 1.53 -5.79 10.04
CA GLN A 258 0.38 -6.31 10.79
C GLN A 258 0.76 -7.55 11.61
N ALA A 259 1.50 -8.48 11.01
CA ALA A 259 2.00 -9.67 11.72
C ALA A 259 2.96 -9.28 12.85
N MET A 260 3.70 -8.18 12.72
CA MET A 260 4.57 -7.65 13.77
C MET A 260 3.79 -7.13 15.01
N LYS A 261 2.48 -6.91 14.89
CA LYS A 261 1.60 -6.50 16.00
C LYS A 261 1.03 -7.68 16.79
N ALA A 262 1.31 -8.92 16.38
CA ALA A 262 0.91 -10.13 17.11
C ALA A 262 1.51 -10.15 18.52
N THR A 263 0.80 -10.76 19.47
CA THR A 263 1.26 -10.86 20.87
C THR A 263 2.38 -11.88 21.06
N ASN A 264 2.48 -12.88 20.18
CA ASN A 264 3.40 -14.01 20.25
C ASN A 264 4.45 -14.00 19.12
N VAL A 265 4.83 -12.81 18.61
CA VAL A 265 5.90 -12.69 17.59
C VAL A 265 7.16 -13.45 18.05
N PRO A 266 7.72 -14.35 17.22
CA PRO A 266 8.85 -15.19 17.61
C PRO A 266 10.15 -14.41 17.76
N ILE A 267 11.02 -14.87 18.67
CA ILE A 267 12.36 -14.29 18.83
C ILE A 267 13.12 -14.42 17.51
N GLY A 268 13.72 -13.31 17.10
CA GLY A 268 14.47 -13.18 15.87
C GLY A 268 13.66 -12.84 14.62
N ALA A 269 12.33 -12.71 14.73
CA ALA A 269 11.53 -12.18 13.63
C ALA A 269 11.97 -10.76 13.26
N LEU A 270 12.01 -10.49 11.96
CA LEU A 270 12.20 -9.16 11.40
C LEU A 270 10.89 -8.69 10.78
N GLY A 271 10.44 -7.50 11.14
CA GLY A 271 9.22 -6.90 10.60
C GLY A 271 9.43 -5.45 10.19
N LEU A 272 8.35 -4.84 9.70
CA LEU A 272 8.34 -3.46 9.24
C LEU A 272 7.42 -2.61 10.10
N GLU A 273 7.72 -1.32 10.23
CA GLU A 273 6.80 -0.30 10.74
C GLU A 273 6.89 0.95 9.85
N LEU A 274 5.77 1.37 9.27
CA LEU A 274 5.72 2.62 8.50
C LEU A 274 6.02 3.83 9.39
N PHE A 275 6.90 4.73 8.95
CA PHE A 275 7.18 5.97 9.66
C PHE A 275 5.92 6.83 9.81
N ASN A 276 5.57 7.19 11.05
CA ASN A 276 4.35 7.93 11.38
C ASN A 276 3.06 7.23 10.92
N ALA A 277 3.02 5.89 10.89
CA ALA A 277 1.85 5.11 10.43
C ALA A 277 0.51 5.56 11.03
N THR A 278 0.49 5.83 12.35
CA THR A 278 -0.72 6.14 13.12
C THR A 278 -0.89 7.62 13.44
N ALA A 279 0.04 8.47 13.01
CA ALA A 279 0.03 9.90 13.35
C ALA A 279 -0.92 10.68 12.44
N GLU A 280 -2.23 10.54 12.65
CA GLU A 280 -3.27 11.14 11.82
C GLU A 280 -3.09 12.66 11.65
N ASN A 281 -2.75 13.38 12.73
CA ASN A 281 -2.48 14.82 12.70
C ASN A 281 -1.33 15.22 11.76
N VAL A 282 -0.33 14.34 11.60
CA VAL A 282 0.79 14.55 10.70
C VAL A 282 0.36 14.36 9.25
N HIS A 283 -0.38 13.28 8.96
CA HIS A 283 -0.90 13.03 7.62
C HIS A 283 -1.94 14.07 7.18
N ILE A 284 -2.76 14.61 8.10
CA ILE A 284 -3.65 15.74 7.82
C ILE A 284 -2.86 16.95 7.30
N LYS A 285 -1.78 17.33 8.00
CA LYS A 285 -0.94 18.47 7.60
C LYS A 285 -0.33 18.24 6.22
N ASP A 286 0.23 17.06 5.99
CA ASP A 286 0.86 16.70 4.72
C ASP A 286 -0.16 16.70 3.57
N ALA A 287 -1.32 16.08 3.76
CA ALA A 287 -2.41 16.05 2.78
C ALA A 287 -2.93 17.45 2.42
N VAL A 288 -3.19 18.30 3.42
CA VAL A 288 -3.63 19.68 3.20
C VAL A 288 -2.53 20.50 2.50
N THR A 289 -1.26 20.27 2.85
CA THR A 289 -0.12 20.97 2.24
C THR A 289 0.03 20.62 0.75
N ILE A 290 -0.04 19.34 0.37
CA ILE A 290 0.06 18.94 -1.05
C ILE A 290 -1.16 19.41 -1.85
N ILE A 291 -2.36 19.41 -1.26
CA ILE A 291 -3.57 20.00 -1.86
C ILE A 291 -3.36 21.50 -2.13
N GLY A 292 -2.95 22.26 -1.12
CA GLY A 292 -2.73 23.70 -1.24
C GLY A 292 -1.62 24.03 -2.25
N LYS A 293 -0.54 23.24 -2.30
CA LYS A 293 0.52 23.40 -3.31
C LYS A 293 -0.02 23.17 -4.73
N THR A 294 -0.73 22.06 -4.93
CA THR A 294 -1.32 21.69 -6.23
C THR A 294 -2.26 22.77 -6.75
N ILE A 295 -3.22 23.20 -5.91
CA ILE A 295 -4.22 24.19 -6.32
C ILE A 295 -3.56 25.52 -6.67
N ARG A 296 -2.61 26.00 -5.87
CA ARG A 296 -1.86 27.23 -6.21
C ARG A 296 -1.11 27.10 -7.53
N SER A 297 -0.53 25.93 -7.81
CA SER A 297 0.14 25.65 -9.09
C SER A 297 -0.85 25.70 -10.26
N LEU A 298 -2.04 25.13 -10.10
CA LEU A 298 -3.09 25.14 -11.13
C LEU A 298 -3.62 26.55 -11.43
N PHE A 299 -3.83 27.39 -10.41
CA PHE A 299 -4.23 28.80 -10.59
C PHE A 299 -3.13 29.65 -11.23
N LYS A 300 -1.86 29.41 -10.90
CA LYS A 300 -0.73 30.14 -11.52
C LYS A 300 -0.56 29.85 -13.00
N ASN A 301 -0.93 28.65 -13.44
CA ASN A 301 -0.76 28.19 -14.81
C ASN A 301 -2.04 28.36 -15.66
N ASP A 302 -3.05 29.09 -15.16
CA ASP A 302 -4.37 29.25 -15.79
C ASP A 302 -5.06 27.91 -16.17
N ASN A 303 -4.69 26.82 -15.51
CA ASN A 303 -5.33 25.51 -15.71
C ASN A 303 -6.62 25.36 -14.90
N LEU A 304 -6.86 26.26 -13.95
CA LEU A 304 -8.06 26.34 -13.13
C LEU A 304 -8.51 27.80 -13.05
N THR A 305 -9.16 28.30 -14.09
CA THR A 305 -9.53 29.72 -14.24
C THR A 305 -10.83 30.10 -13.51
N THR A 306 -11.75 29.15 -13.34
CA THR A 306 -13.01 29.34 -12.60
C THR A 306 -13.53 27.99 -12.13
N VAL A 307 -13.93 27.90 -10.86
CA VAL A 307 -14.44 26.68 -10.21
C VAL A 307 -15.96 26.69 -10.27
N SER A 308 -16.52 26.66 -11.48
CA SER A 308 -17.97 26.83 -11.72
C SER A 308 -18.76 25.53 -11.73
N ASP A 309 -18.11 24.38 -11.64
CA ASP A 309 -18.69 23.04 -11.85
C ASP A 309 -18.92 22.25 -10.55
N VAL A 310 -18.88 22.95 -9.41
CA VAL A 310 -19.00 22.35 -8.09
C VAL A 310 -20.43 21.86 -7.84
N SER A 311 -20.57 20.59 -7.46
CA SER A 311 -21.85 20.07 -7.02
C SER A 311 -22.22 20.69 -5.66
N ASN A 312 -23.35 21.40 -5.62
CA ASN A 312 -23.91 21.96 -4.39
C ASN A 312 -25.03 21.07 -3.81
N SER A 313 -25.22 19.87 -4.35
CA SER A 313 -26.26 18.95 -3.91
C SER A 313 -26.00 17.52 -4.36
N CYS A 314 -26.24 16.53 -3.50
CA CYS A 314 -26.22 15.13 -3.89
C CYS A 314 -27.47 14.66 -4.68
N LYS A 315 -28.34 15.58 -5.12
CA LYS A 315 -29.60 15.23 -5.80
C LYS A 315 -29.48 15.14 -7.32
N ASN A 316 -28.54 15.86 -7.93
CA ASN A 316 -28.42 15.95 -9.38
C ASN A 316 -26.95 15.81 -9.80
N ARG A 317 -26.68 14.89 -10.72
CA ARG A 317 -25.37 14.79 -11.37
C ARG A 317 -25.29 15.83 -12.48
N LYS A 318 -24.42 16.84 -12.34
CA LYS A 318 -24.08 17.74 -13.46
C LYS A 318 -22.77 17.31 -14.12
N SER A 319 -22.89 17.00 -15.40
CA SER A 319 -21.85 16.87 -16.43
C SER A 319 -21.07 15.54 -16.56
N SER A 320 -20.97 15.11 -17.82
CA SER A 320 -20.05 14.12 -18.37
C SER A 320 -18.72 14.74 -18.84
N GLY A 321 -18.47 16.01 -18.48
CA GLY A 321 -17.34 16.82 -18.96
C GLY A 321 -16.11 16.76 -18.07
N GLU A 322 -15.16 17.65 -18.36
CA GLU A 322 -14.02 17.93 -17.50
C GLU A 322 -14.47 18.78 -16.31
N THR A 323 -14.19 18.29 -15.10
CA THR A 323 -14.55 18.95 -13.84
C THR A 323 -13.31 19.51 -13.14
N SER A 324 -13.47 20.52 -12.28
CA SER A 324 -12.42 21.01 -11.38
C SER A 324 -11.83 19.87 -10.55
N GLY A 325 -12.67 18.93 -10.10
CA GLY A 325 -12.23 17.71 -9.42
C GLY A 325 -11.27 16.85 -10.26
N LYS A 326 -11.57 16.62 -11.55
CA LYS A 326 -10.65 15.92 -12.48
C LYS A 326 -9.34 16.68 -12.70
N ILE A 327 -9.40 18.00 -12.84
CA ILE A 327 -8.21 18.85 -13.00
C ILE A 327 -7.33 18.77 -11.75
N ILE A 328 -7.91 18.90 -10.56
CA ILE A 328 -7.22 18.78 -9.27
C ILE A 328 -6.63 17.38 -9.11
N TYR A 329 -7.39 16.32 -9.43
CA TYR A 329 -6.89 14.94 -9.38
C TYR A 329 -5.63 14.75 -10.24
N ARG A 330 -5.65 15.20 -11.50
CA ARG A 330 -4.48 15.12 -12.39
C ARG A 330 -3.33 16.02 -11.92
N GLY A 331 -3.65 17.15 -11.30
CA GLY A 331 -2.67 18.02 -10.65
C GLY A 331 -1.96 17.29 -9.51
N LEU A 332 -2.72 16.64 -8.62
CA LEU A 332 -2.21 15.90 -7.48
C LEU A 332 -1.27 14.76 -7.91
N LEU A 333 -1.65 13.99 -8.95
CA LEU A 333 -0.80 12.93 -9.50
C LEU A 333 0.56 13.42 -10.01
N LYS A 334 0.66 14.69 -10.43
CA LYS A 334 1.89 15.30 -10.94
C LYS A 334 2.65 16.10 -9.89
N GLU A 335 2.04 16.37 -8.74
CA GLU A 335 2.62 17.19 -7.69
C GLU A 335 3.63 16.38 -6.86
N ARG A 336 4.62 17.08 -6.32
CA ARG A 336 5.65 16.50 -5.46
C ARG A 336 5.85 17.37 -4.23
N LEU A 337 5.83 16.77 -3.04
CA LEU A 337 6.10 17.48 -1.78
C LEU A 337 7.35 16.91 -1.12
N ASP A 338 8.49 17.60 -1.27
CA ASP A 338 9.77 17.13 -0.74
C ASP A 338 9.88 17.26 0.78
N ASN A 339 9.40 18.37 1.35
CA ASN A 339 9.56 18.69 2.77
C ASN A 339 8.31 18.34 3.60
N ALA A 340 7.64 17.24 3.27
CA ALA A 340 6.54 16.72 4.07
C ALA A 340 7.05 16.10 5.37
N ILE A 341 6.22 16.13 6.43
CA ILE A 341 6.61 15.64 7.76
C ILE A 341 6.81 14.12 7.74
N THR A 342 6.01 13.40 6.95
CA THR A 342 6.14 11.95 6.76
C THR A 342 7.21 11.55 5.74
N GLY A 343 8.07 12.48 5.31
CA GLY A 343 8.99 12.28 4.19
C GLY A 343 8.34 12.65 2.86
N GLN A 344 9.09 12.52 1.76
CA GLN A 344 8.61 12.93 0.45
C GLN A 344 7.25 12.29 0.08
N ILE A 345 6.38 13.07 -0.55
CA ILE A 345 5.09 12.62 -1.07
C ILE A 345 5.05 12.85 -2.57
N THR A 346 4.88 11.76 -3.29
CA THR A 346 4.52 11.69 -4.71
C THR A 346 3.55 10.52 -4.89
N PHE A 347 2.78 10.52 -5.97
CA PHE A 347 1.82 9.46 -6.26
C PHE A 347 2.18 8.73 -7.55
N ASN A 348 1.91 7.43 -7.61
CA ASN A 348 1.90 6.69 -8.87
C ASN A 348 0.59 6.95 -9.65
N ASN A 349 0.43 6.31 -10.81
CA ASN A 349 -0.79 6.44 -11.62
C ASN A 349 -2.06 5.91 -10.93
N ASP A 350 -1.90 5.01 -9.96
CA ASP A 350 -2.97 4.45 -9.14
C ASP A 350 -3.30 5.35 -7.92
N GLY A 351 -2.64 6.49 -7.77
CA GLY A 351 -2.84 7.39 -6.62
C GLY A 351 -2.20 6.90 -5.32
N ASP A 352 -1.38 5.86 -5.36
CA ASP A 352 -0.66 5.34 -4.21
C ASP A 352 0.61 6.14 -3.95
N ARG A 353 0.90 6.38 -2.66
CA ARG A 353 2.14 7.05 -2.26
C ARG A 353 3.37 6.23 -2.65
N LEU A 354 4.31 6.93 -3.27
CA LEU A 354 5.67 6.48 -3.51
C LEU A 354 6.64 7.03 -2.46
N ASN A 355 7.82 6.41 -2.38
CA ASN A 355 8.92 6.79 -1.48
C ASN A 355 8.56 6.83 0.01
N PRO A 356 7.84 5.82 0.57
CA PRO A 356 7.60 5.76 2.00
C PRO A 356 8.89 5.45 2.76
N ILE A 357 8.91 5.82 4.04
CA ILE A 357 9.98 5.48 4.98
C ILE A 357 9.47 4.39 5.92
N TYR A 358 10.22 3.29 6.03
CA TYR A 358 9.93 2.19 6.94
C TYR A 358 11.05 2.01 7.96
N TYR A 359 10.71 1.61 9.18
CA TYR A 359 11.66 1.10 10.16
C TYR A 359 11.66 -0.42 10.15
N PHE A 360 12.85 -1.02 10.21
CA PHE A 360 12.98 -2.44 10.51
C PHE A 360 12.83 -2.65 12.01
N LYS A 361 12.03 -3.64 12.38
CA LYS A 361 11.82 -4.07 13.76
C LYS A 361 12.35 -5.48 13.93
N ASN A 362 13.08 -5.73 15.00
CA ASN A 362 13.55 -7.06 15.35
C ASN A 362 13.00 -7.46 16.71
N ARG A 363 12.45 -8.68 16.81
CA ARG A 363 12.02 -9.25 18.09
C ARG A 363 13.22 -9.85 18.82
N GLN A 364 13.85 -9.07 19.68
CA GLN A 364 14.91 -9.52 20.60
C GLN A 364 14.27 -10.08 21.88
N PRO A 365 14.98 -10.84 22.74
CA PRO A 365 14.39 -11.42 23.96
C PRO A 365 13.66 -10.41 24.85
N MET A 366 14.25 -9.21 25.01
CA MET A 366 13.72 -8.13 25.85
C MET A 366 12.54 -7.36 25.24
N GLY A 367 12.28 -7.52 23.94
CA GLY A 367 11.18 -6.83 23.27
C GLY A 367 11.45 -6.58 21.79
N ILE A 368 10.53 -5.86 21.15
CA ILE A 368 10.67 -5.44 19.76
C ILE A 368 11.44 -4.11 19.73
N VAL A 369 12.56 -4.09 19.02
CA VAL A 369 13.42 -2.90 18.90
C VAL A 369 13.62 -2.48 17.45
N PRO A 370 13.78 -1.18 17.15
CA PRO A 370 14.17 -0.74 15.83
C PRO A 370 15.63 -1.14 15.55
N VAL A 371 15.89 -1.69 14.36
CA VAL A 371 17.22 -2.14 13.93
C VAL A 371 17.67 -1.53 12.61
N GLY A 372 16.91 -0.60 12.04
CA GLY A 372 17.26 0.02 10.78
C GLY A 372 16.10 0.77 10.15
N TYR A 373 16.33 1.32 8.98
CA TYR A 373 15.29 1.94 8.16
C TYR A 373 15.49 1.69 6.67
N PHE A 374 14.41 1.87 5.93
CA PHE A 374 14.36 1.87 4.49
C PHE A 374 13.72 3.17 4.01
N GLY A 375 14.31 3.78 2.98
CA GLY A 375 13.82 5.03 2.38
C GLY A 375 14.74 6.20 2.71
N ASN A 376 14.66 7.26 1.91
CA ASN A 376 15.48 8.45 2.11
C ASN A 376 14.58 9.67 2.36
N LYS A 377 14.90 10.47 3.39
CA LYS A 377 14.20 11.74 3.65
C LYS A 377 14.51 12.80 2.58
N GLU A 378 15.64 12.68 1.88
CA GLU A 378 16.25 13.75 1.06
C GLU A 378 16.63 13.33 -0.38
N ALA A 379 16.56 12.04 -0.77
CA ALA A 379 16.94 11.57 -2.12
C ALA A 379 15.94 10.63 -2.80
N MET A 380 16.04 10.51 -4.14
CA MET A 380 15.19 9.68 -4.99
C MET A 380 15.50 8.17 -4.93
N VAL A 381 16.58 7.76 -4.27
CA VAL A 381 16.95 6.35 -4.08
C VAL A 381 16.76 5.99 -2.61
N PRO A 382 15.98 4.94 -2.29
CA PRO A 382 15.86 4.48 -0.91
C PRO A 382 17.22 3.96 -0.43
N ALA A 383 17.76 4.57 0.63
CA ALA A 383 18.90 4.00 1.33
C ALA A 383 18.37 2.95 2.31
N LEU A 384 18.81 1.71 2.14
CA LEU A 384 18.65 0.68 3.16
C LEU A 384 19.80 0.82 4.15
N ASP A 385 19.47 1.03 5.42
CA ASP A 385 20.43 1.05 6.52
C ASP A 385 19.91 0.14 7.62
N ILE A 386 20.65 -0.94 7.88
CA ILE A 386 20.28 -1.95 8.86
C ILE A 386 21.48 -2.27 9.74
N SER A 387 21.22 -2.36 11.04
CA SER A 387 22.21 -2.61 12.08
C SER A 387 22.71 -4.05 12.01
N ASP A 388 23.97 -4.25 12.40
CA ASP A 388 24.53 -5.59 12.63
C ASP A 388 23.99 -6.24 13.92
N ASN A 389 23.38 -5.46 14.83
CA ASN A 389 22.86 -5.95 16.10
C ASN A 389 21.45 -6.54 15.96
N ILE A 390 21.34 -7.62 15.18
CA ILE A 390 20.10 -8.36 14.97
C ILE A 390 20.17 -9.69 15.69
N THR A 391 19.13 -9.99 16.47
CA THR A 391 18.88 -11.33 16.96
C THR A 391 18.12 -12.10 15.89
N TRP A 392 18.53 -13.35 15.65
CA TRP A 392 17.90 -14.29 14.73
C TRP A 392 17.23 -15.42 15.50
N PRO A 393 16.33 -16.19 14.85
CA PRO A 393 15.72 -17.37 15.45
C PRO A 393 16.76 -18.31 16.07
N GLY A 394 16.46 -18.84 17.25
CA GLY A 394 17.46 -19.51 18.10
C GLY A 394 18.22 -18.60 19.07
N ASN A 395 17.89 -17.30 19.12
CA ASN A 395 18.54 -16.29 19.97
C ASN A 395 20.04 -16.15 19.69
N ILE A 396 20.40 -16.14 18.40
CA ILE A 396 21.78 -15.98 17.93
C ILE A 396 21.94 -14.61 17.26
N ASN A 397 23.15 -14.06 17.27
CA ASN A 397 23.46 -12.81 16.56
C ASN A 397 24.12 -13.06 15.19
N THR A 398 24.37 -14.32 14.86
CA THR A 398 24.94 -14.71 13.57
C THR A 398 23.81 -14.91 12.58
N LYS A 399 23.87 -14.17 11.46
CA LYS A 399 22.93 -14.30 10.36
C LYS A 399 22.85 -15.75 9.84
N PRO A 400 21.64 -16.35 9.76
CA PRO A 400 21.45 -17.66 9.15
C PRO A 400 21.75 -17.67 7.65
N LYS A 401 22.21 -18.81 7.13
CA LYS A 401 22.41 -19.00 5.68
C LYS A 401 21.10 -18.90 4.89
N GLY A 402 19.95 -19.15 5.53
CA GLY A 402 18.64 -19.12 4.88
C GLY A 402 18.37 -20.31 3.95
N LEU A 403 19.24 -21.31 3.96
CA LEU A 403 19.15 -22.52 3.13
C LEU A 403 19.50 -23.75 3.97
N ASN A 404 18.80 -24.83 3.69
CA ASN A 404 19.10 -26.17 4.12
C ASN A 404 19.51 -26.99 2.88
N ILE A 405 20.76 -27.44 2.83
CA ILE A 405 21.23 -28.29 1.73
C ILE A 405 20.72 -29.70 1.99
N VAL A 406 19.70 -30.12 1.25
CA VAL A 406 19.15 -31.46 1.35
C VAL A 406 20.18 -32.45 0.81
N THR A 407 20.66 -33.36 1.66
CA THR A 407 21.62 -34.40 1.29
C THR A 407 20.96 -35.68 0.79
N HIS A 408 19.64 -35.80 0.96
CA HIS A 408 18.85 -36.96 0.56
C HIS A 408 17.98 -36.60 -0.64
N LEU A 409 18.26 -37.20 -1.80
CA LEU A 409 17.52 -36.97 -3.04
C LEU A 409 16.55 -38.11 -3.33
N GLU A 410 15.30 -37.80 -3.62
CA GLU A 410 14.35 -38.76 -4.17
C GLU A 410 14.52 -38.83 -5.69
N VAL A 411 14.93 -39.99 -6.20
CA VAL A 411 15.16 -40.22 -7.63
C VAL A 411 14.00 -41.04 -8.19
N VAL A 412 13.26 -40.46 -9.13
CA VAL A 412 12.20 -41.14 -9.87
C VAL A 412 12.75 -41.55 -11.24
N THR A 413 12.55 -42.82 -11.62
CA THR A 413 12.99 -43.37 -12.91
C THR A 413 11.95 -44.36 -13.46
N LEU A 414 12.11 -44.75 -14.72
CA LEU A 414 11.26 -45.72 -15.42
C LEU A 414 12.11 -46.81 -16.08
N GLU A 415 11.54 -48.00 -16.30
CA GLU A 415 12.26 -49.09 -16.97
C GLU A 415 12.54 -48.72 -18.44
N ALA A 416 13.81 -48.67 -18.80
CA ALA A 416 14.25 -48.23 -20.13
C ALA A 416 15.55 -48.95 -20.51
N LYS A 417 15.46 -50.13 -21.12
CA LYS A 417 16.65 -50.86 -21.60
C LYS A 417 17.29 -50.10 -22.78
N PRO A 418 18.63 -49.99 -22.85
CA PRO A 418 19.64 -50.64 -22.00
C PRO A 418 20.08 -49.85 -20.76
N PHE A 419 19.41 -48.75 -20.41
CA PHE A 419 19.86 -47.79 -19.39
C PHE A 419 19.38 -48.12 -17.98
N VAL A 420 18.15 -48.59 -17.83
CA VAL A 420 17.53 -48.91 -16.53
C VAL A 420 16.88 -50.28 -16.62
N HIS A 421 17.42 -51.23 -15.86
CA HIS A 421 16.92 -52.59 -15.74
C HIS A 421 16.20 -52.75 -14.40
N THR A 422 15.03 -53.40 -14.40
CA THR A 422 14.24 -53.67 -13.20
C THR A 422 14.11 -55.19 -12.99
N ARG A 423 13.99 -55.62 -11.74
CA ARG A 423 13.64 -57.01 -11.39
C ARG A 423 12.86 -57.04 -10.09
N LEU A 424 11.96 -58.01 -9.96
CA LEU A 424 11.24 -58.24 -8.70
C LEU A 424 12.21 -58.78 -7.65
N ARG A 425 12.17 -58.19 -6.45
CA ARG A 425 12.98 -58.62 -5.31
C ARG A 425 12.23 -59.73 -4.56
N SER A 426 12.89 -60.86 -4.33
CA SER A 426 12.38 -61.93 -3.46
C SER A 426 12.20 -61.41 -2.03
N GLU A 427 11.15 -61.81 -1.33
CA GLU A 427 10.87 -61.35 0.05
C GLU A 427 12.10 -61.54 0.97
N GLY A 428 12.61 -60.44 1.52
CA GLY A 428 13.74 -60.44 2.46
C GLY A 428 15.13 -60.66 1.84
N GLY A 429 15.27 -60.83 0.52
CA GLY A 429 16.57 -61.00 -0.14
C GLY A 429 17.31 -59.68 -0.39
N PRO A 430 18.66 -59.63 -0.29
CA PRO A 430 19.45 -58.45 -0.64
C PRO A 430 19.38 -58.14 -2.15
N CYS A 431 19.47 -56.86 -2.51
CA CYS A 431 19.77 -56.46 -3.88
C CYS A 431 21.26 -56.71 -4.14
N GLY A 432 21.62 -57.22 -5.33
CA GLY A 432 23.01 -57.56 -5.66
C GLY A 432 23.49 -58.91 -5.10
N THR A 433 23.38 -59.96 -5.91
CA THR A 433 24.09 -61.25 -5.69
C THR A 433 25.27 -61.42 -6.65
N ASP A 434 25.40 -60.54 -7.64
CA ASP A 434 26.51 -60.50 -8.59
C ASP A 434 27.49 -59.39 -8.16
N GLU A 435 28.77 -59.73 -7.95
CA GLU A 435 29.82 -58.79 -7.50
C GLU A 435 30.06 -57.61 -8.48
N ASP A 436 29.57 -57.71 -9.73
CA ASP A 436 29.77 -56.72 -10.79
C ASP A 436 28.53 -55.84 -11.08
N LYS A 437 27.43 -55.97 -10.32
CA LYS A 437 26.19 -55.20 -10.57
C LYS A 437 25.73 -54.43 -9.34
N PHE A 438 25.78 -53.10 -9.45
CA PHE A 438 25.17 -52.21 -8.46
C PHE A 438 23.65 -52.17 -8.65
N GLU A 439 22.92 -52.77 -7.71
CA GLU A 439 21.47 -52.75 -7.68
C GLU A 439 20.97 -52.00 -6.44
N LEU A 440 19.97 -51.15 -6.61
CA LEU A 440 19.34 -50.39 -5.52
C LEU A 440 17.87 -50.82 -5.36
N PRO A 441 17.36 -50.92 -4.12
CA PRO A 441 15.96 -51.19 -3.89
C PRO A 441 15.08 -50.00 -4.33
N CYS A 442 14.01 -50.29 -5.08
CA CYS A 442 12.98 -49.31 -5.43
C CYS A 442 11.73 -49.59 -4.59
N ASN A 443 11.44 -48.71 -3.62
CA ASN A 443 10.39 -48.95 -2.62
C ASN A 443 8.98 -48.52 -3.08
N HIS A 444 8.88 -47.73 -4.15
CA HIS A 444 7.62 -47.20 -4.67
C HIS A 444 7.49 -47.53 -6.16
N VAL A 445 6.78 -48.62 -6.46
CA VAL A 445 6.54 -49.07 -7.84
C VAL A 445 5.06 -48.91 -8.17
N ASN A 446 4.74 -48.11 -9.19
CA ASN A 446 3.38 -48.02 -9.70
C ASN A 446 3.14 -49.17 -10.69
N MET A 447 2.48 -50.25 -10.25
CA MET A 447 2.24 -51.46 -11.05
C MET A 447 1.20 -51.30 -12.18
N SER A 448 0.69 -50.08 -12.42
CA SER A 448 -0.38 -49.83 -13.40
C SER A 448 0.10 -49.74 -14.87
N THR A 449 1.40 -49.61 -15.13
CA THR A 449 1.95 -49.37 -16.48
C THR A 449 2.55 -50.60 -17.17
N SER A 450 2.59 -51.77 -16.53
CA SER A 450 3.17 -53.00 -17.10
C SER A 450 2.24 -53.79 -18.06
N LYS A 451 1.08 -53.23 -18.45
CA LYS A 451 0.08 -53.89 -19.31
C LYS A 451 -0.04 -53.31 -20.73
N PHE A 452 1.04 -52.79 -21.30
CA PHE A 452 1.11 -52.64 -22.76
C PHE A 452 1.88 -53.83 -23.33
N GLU A 453 1.15 -54.90 -23.64
CA GLU A 453 1.63 -55.95 -24.53
C GLU A 453 2.05 -55.31 -25.86
N VAL A 454 3.34 -55.38 -26.15
CA VAL A 454 3.86 -55.13 -27.49
C VAL A 454 3.30 -56.24 -28.38
N GLN A 455 2.27 -55.95 -29.17
CA GLN A 455 1.95 -56.77 -30.33
C GLN A 455 3.12 -56.67 -31.31
N GLU A 456 3.94 -57.71 -31.36
CA GLU A 456 4.88 -57.92 -32.45
C GLU A 456 4.11 -58.07 -33.77
N GLY A 457 4.12 -57.01 -34.57
CA GLY A 457 3.71 -57.09 -35.96
C GLY A 457 4.74 -57.90 -36.75
N HIS A 458 4.43 -59.18 -37.04
CA HIS A 458 5.10 -59.94 -38.08
C HIS A 458 4.81 -59.29 -39.44
N LYS A 459 5.86 -58.86 -40.15
CA LYS A 459 5.85 -58.69 -41.60
C LYS A 459 6.11 -60.07 -42.22
N GLY A 460 5.19 -60.51 -43.07
CA GLY A 460 5.26 -61.75 -43.85
C GLY A 460 3.88 -62.20 -44.25
#